data_AF-A0A4S1G4J9-F1
#
_entry.id   AF-A0A4S1G4J9-F1
#
_cell.length_a   1.000
_cell.length_b   1.000
_cell.length_c   1.000
_cell.angle_alpha   90.00
_cell.angle_beta   90.00
_cell.angle_gamma   90.00
#
_symmetry.space_group_name_H-M   'P 1'
#
loop_
_entity.id
_entity.type
_entity.pdbx_description
1 polymer ?
#
loop_
_entity_poly.entity_id
_entity_poly.type
_entity_poly.pdbx_seq_one_letter_code
_entity_poly.pdbx_strand_id
1 'polypeptide(L)' 'MDQKHTEFSSRFAIDPTAAAAMGTAELRHNFHVAGLFQPDRVNLTYTHYDRMVVGGAMPVDT' A
#
# COMPACT_ATOMS: atom_id res chain seq x y z
N MET A 1 -10.07 1.57 -19.95
CA MET A 1 -8.98 1.65 -18.96
C MET A 1 -8.43 0.24 -18.85
N ASP A 2 -7.31 -0.04 -19.53
CA ASP A 2 -6.73 -1.39 -19.53
C ASP A 2 -6.22 -1.69 -18.11
N GLN A 3 -6.79 -2.70 -17.46
CA GLN A 3 -6.62 -2.97 -16.03
C GLN A 3 -5.25 -3.59 -15.69
N LYS A 4 -4.31 -3.60 -16.67
CA LYS A 4 -3.04 -4.33 -16.62
C LYS A 4 -1.90 -3.58 -15.92
N HIS A 5 -2.03 -2.26 -15.77
CA HIS A 5 -0.97 -1.40 -15.22
C HIS A 5 -1.31 -0.85 -13.83
N THR A 6 -2.47 -1.20 -13.26
CA THR A 6 -2.90 -0.66 -11.97
C THR A 6 -3.13 -1.76 -10.95
N GLU A 7 -2.37 -1.74 -9.87
CA GLU A 7 -2.49 -2.65 -8.74
C GLU A 7 -3.13 -1.93 -7.56
N PHE A 8 -4.06 -2.60 -6.89
CA PHE A 8 -4.76 -2.07 -5.72
C PHE A 8 -4.61 -3.00 -4.53
N SER A 9 -4.20 -2.46 -3.38
CA SER A 9 -4.21 -3.16 -2.11
C SER A 9 -4.99 -2.39 -1.05
N SER A 10 -5.54 -3.10 -0.08
CA SER A 10 -6.32 -2.51 1.02
C SER A 10 -5.67 -2.88 2.35
N ARG A 11 -5.54 -1.90 3.25
CA ARG A 11 -4.95 -2.06 4.58
C ARG A 11 -5.93 -1.62 5.64
N PHE A 12 -6.12 -2.46 6.65
CA PHE A 12 -7.00 -2.18 7.77
C PHE A 12 -6.27 -1.38 8.84
N ALA A 13 -7.03 -0.52 9.52
CA ALA A 13 -6.56 0.16 10.71
C ALA A 13 -6.47 -0.85 11.85
N ILE A 14 -5.39 -0.78 12.62
CA ILE A 14 -5.10 -1.68 13.73
C ILE A 14 -5.14 -0.87 15.02
N ASP A 15 -5.71 -1.48 16.06
CA ASP A 15 -5.75 -0.90 17.40
C ASP A 15 -4.32 -0.75 17.98
N PRO A 16 -4.01 0.35 18.69
CA PRO A 16 -2.68 0.57 19.27
C PRO A 16 -2.20 -0.54 20.21
N THR A 17 -3.12 -1.17 20.97
CA THR A 17 -2.79 -2.28 21.88
C THR A 17 -2.37 -3.52 21.10
N ALA A 18 -3.09 -3.83 20.02
CA ALA A 18 -2.75 -4.93 19.13
C ALA A 18 -1.42 -4.66 18.40
N ALA A 19 -1.20 -3.43 17.92
CA ALA A 19 0.04 -3.05 17.26
C ALA A 19 1.26 -3.13 18.20
N ALA A 20 1.09 -2.78 19.48
CA ALA A 20 2.18 -2.84 20.47
C ALA A 20 2.64 -4.28 20.76
N ALA A 21 1.78 -5.28 20.56
CA ALA A 21 2.10 -6.69 20.75
C ALA A 21 2.77 -7.35 19.52
N MET A 22 2.79 -6.67 18.37
CA MET A 22 3.29 -7.23 17.11
C MET A 22 4.82 -7.28 17.04
N GLY A 23 5.34 -8.35 16.45
CA GLY A 23 6.75 -8.45 16.09
C GLY A 23 7.09 -7.63 14.84
N THR A 24 8.39 -7.48 14.54
CA THR A 24 8.89 -6.72 13.39
C THR A 24 8.28 -7.16 12.05
N ALA A 25 8.13 -8.46 11.83
CA ALA A 25 7.57 -9.00 10.59
C ALA A 25 6.08 -8.63 10.43
N GLU A 26 5.31 -8.70 11.50
CA GLU A 26 3.89 -8.36 11.53
C GLU A 26 3.67 -6.86 11.34
N LEU A 27 4.47 -6.03 12.01
CA LEU A 27 4.45 -4.58 11.80
C LEU A 27 4.73 -4.21 10.34
N ARG A 28 5.71 -4.87 9.70
CA ARG A 28 5.97 -4.65 8.27
C ARG A 28 4.83 -5.14 7.40
N HIS A 29 4.30 -6.33 7.68
CA HIS A 29 3.16 -6.86 6.94
C HIS A 29 1.95 -5.92 6.99
N ASN A 30 1.73 -5.24 8.11
CA ASN A 30 0.57 -4.39 8.33
C ASN A 30 0.76 -2.92 7.91
N PHE A 31 1.91 -2.32 8.20
CA PHE A 31 2.13 -0.88 7.98
C PHE A 31 3.04 -0.55 6.79
N HIS A 32 3.90 -1.48 6.35
CA HIS A 32 4.88 -1.19 5.30
C HIS A 32 4.32 -1.49 3.90
N VAL A 33 4.21 -0.44 3.08
CA VAL A 33 3.87 -0.56 1.65
C VAL A 33 5.17 -0.60 0.84
N ALA A 34 5.55 -1.81 0.41
CA ALA A 34 6.74 -2.02 -0.42
C ALA A 34 6.43 -1.86 -1.91
N GLY A 35 7.44 -1.50 -2.71
CA GLY A 35 7.32 -1.48 -4.17
C GLY A 35 6.38 -0.42 -4.73
N LEU A 36 6.27 0.75 -4.09
CA LEU A 36 5.38 1.84 -4.53
C LEU A 36 5.66 2.32 -5.97
N PHE A 37 6.93 2.35 -6.38
CA PHE A 37 7.32 2.76 -7.72
C PHE A 37 7.81 1.55 -8.50
N GLN A 38 7.02 1.15 -9.48
CA GLN A 38 7.37 0.09 -10.43
C GLN A 38 7.21 0.64 -11.85
N PRO A 39 8.16 0.35 -12.75
CA PRO A 39 8.11 0.82 -14.13
C PRO A 39 6.77 0.47 -14.80
N ASP A 40 6.14 1.48 -15.41
CA ASP A 40 4.87 1.41 -16.12
C ASP A 40 3.70 0.90 -15.27
N ARG A 41 3.75 1.12 -13.95
CA ARG A 41 2.69 0.72 -13.03
C ARG A 41 2.23 1.86 -12.12
N VAL A 42 0.96 1.74 -11.77
CA VAL A 42 0.26 2.56 -10.79
C VAL A 42 -0.09 1.64 -9.62
N ASN A 43 0.66 1.76 -8.54
CA ASN A 43 0.46 0.94 -7.34
C ASN A 43 -0.27 1.79 -6.29
N LEU A 44 -1.50 1.42 -5.96
CA LEU A 44 -2.37 2.16 -5.05
C LEU A 44 -2.70 1.29 -3.83
N THR A 45 -2.59 1.89 -2.66
CA THR A 45 -2.92 1.27 -1.38
C THR A 45 -3.95 2.13 -0.68
N TYR A 46 -5.14 1.58 -0.52
CA TYR A 46 -6.19 2.17 0.28
C TYR A 46 -5.97 1.81 1.75
N THR A 47 -5.85 2.81 2.62
CA THR A 47 -5.78 2.61 4.06
C THR A 47 -7.10 2.99 4.71
N HIS A 48 -7.57 2.16 5.64
CA HIS A 48 -8.74 2.48 6.46
C HIS A 48 -8.44 3.56 7.51
N TYR A 49 -7.16 3.94 7.70
CA TYR A 49 -6.82 5.18 8.39
C TYR A 49 -7.26 6.36 7.53
N ASP A 50 -8.29 7.07 7.97
CA ASP A 50 -8.88 8.24 7.31
C ASP A 50 -9.26 8.04 5.84
N ARG A 51 -9.36 6.78 5.39
CA ARG A 51 -9.64 6.39 4.00
C ARG A 51 -8.64 6.95 3.00
N MET A 52 -7.39 7.17 3.40
CA MET A 52 -6.37 7.70 2.51
C MET A 52 -6.04 6.69 1.42
N VAL A 53 -5.79 7.19 0.21
CA VAL A 53 -5.21 6.42 -0.89
C VAL A 53 -3.77 6.87 -1.05
N VAL A 54 -2.84 5.93 -0.86
CA VAL A 54 -1.41 6.17 -0.93
C VAL A 54 -0.81 5.27 -1.99
N GLY A 55 0.02 5.80 -2.87
CA GLY A 55 0.52 5.04 -4.00
C GLY A 55 1.56 5.76 -4.82
N GLY A 56 2.11 5.05 -5.80
CA GLY A 56 3.04 5.59 -6.78
C GLY A 56 2.56 5.30 -8.20
N ALA A 57 2.75 6.27 -9.09
CA ALA A 57 2.59 6.10 -10.52
C ALA A 57 3.93 6.41 -11.19
N MET A 58 4.47 5.45 -11.93
CA MET A 58 5.76 5.62 -12.63
C MET A 58 5.58 5.32 -14.13
N PRO A 59 5.16 6.31 -14.94
CA PRO A 59 5.15 6.16 -16.38
C PRO A 59 6.60 6.09 -16.91
N VAL A 60 6.81 5.29 -17.95
CA VAL A 60 8.15 5.06 -18.55
C VAL A 60 8.28 5.60 -19.96
N ASP A 61 7.16 5.80 -20.66
CA ASP A 61 7.09 6.32 -22.02
C ASP A 61 6.44 7.71 -22.04
N THR A 62 6.75 8.49 -23.09
CA THR A 62 6.34 9.90 -23.26
C THR A 62 5.24 10.06 -24.31
#